data_AF-A0A8S3J8S0-F1
#
_entry.id   AF-A0A8S3J8S0-F1
#
_cell.length_a   1.000
_cell.length_b   1.000
_cell.length_c   1.000
_cell.angle_alpha   90.00
_cell.angle_beta   90.00
_cell.angle_gamma   90.00
#
_symmetry.space_group_name_H-M   'P 1'
#
loop_
_entity.id
_entity.type
_entity.pdbx_description
1 polymer ?
#
loop_
_entity_poly.entity_id
_entity_poly.type
_entity_poly.pdbx_seq_one_letter_code
_entity_poly.pdbx_strand_id
1 'polypeptide(L)'
;VYDYLNGMDDLKMNRIRFNGNISKRLEENPIRILRYFRFFGRLSTDPYAHDPDVLEAIQQCGITLQDVPGEKIWIELKLIIRGRFAGHIMRTILEQRLGPILGLPESLVEMFELENRWLRCMNYQPEPMTLLVTLFNDQEEFDTFCKRAKCSSRHKNLGQFLLDYRYSLQPMRD
;
A
#
# COMPACT_ATOMS: atom_id res chain seq x y z
N VAL A 1 29.26 12.57 -7.95
CA VAL A 1 27.82 12.30 -8.20
C VAL A 1 27.33 13.33 -9.19
N TYR A 2 26.69 12.93 -10.29
CA TYR A 2 26.09 13.85 -11.25
C TYR A 2 24.58 13.98 -10.92
N ASP A 3 24.13 15.19 -10.60
CA ASP A 3 22.74 15.49 -10.23
C ASP A 3 22.21 16.64 -11.08
N TYR A 4 21.35 16.32 -12.04
CA TYR A 4 20.79 17.29 -12.99
C TYR A 4 19.42 17.82 -12.55
N LEU A 5 18.85 17.30 -11.45
CA LEU A 5 17.46 17.53 -11.06
C LEU A 5 17.32 17.87 -9.57
N ASN A 6 18.42 18.21 -8.90
CA ASN A 6 18.48 18.46 -7.45
C ASN A 6 17.97 17.30 -6.57
N GLY A 7 18.16 16.06 -7.04
CA GLY A 7 17.77 14.86 -6.30
C GLY A 7 18.53 14.68 -4.98
N MET A 8 19.76 15.20 -4.88
CA MET A 8 20.53 15.17 -3.64
C MET A 8 19.92 16.06 -2.56
N ASP A 9 19.41 17.23 -2.94
CA ASP A 9 18.77 18.14 -1.99
C ASP A 9 17.37 17.65 -1.61
N ASP A 10 16.64 17.05 -2.55
CA ASP A 10 15.40 16.31 -2.25
C ASP A 10 15.62 15.20 -1.24
N LEU A 11 16.68 14.40 -1.42
CA LEU A 11 17.01 13.34 -0.50
C LEU A 11 17.36 13.87 0.90
N LYS A 12 18.14 14.96 0.99
CA LYS A 12 18.44 15.62 2.27
C LYS A 12 17.20 16.18 2.95
N MET A 13 16.25 16.68 2.18
CA MET A 13 14.98 17.24 2.68
C MET A 13 13.88 16.20 2.85
N ASN A 14 14.15 14.91 2.60
CA ASN A 14 13.16 13.83 2.64
C ASN A 14 11.92 14.09 1.76
N ARG A 15 12.13 14.73 0.59
CA ARG A 15 11.07 15.09 -0.35
C ARG A 15 10.99 14.11 -1.50
N ILE A 16 9.77 13.84 -1.95
CA ILE A 16 9.51 12.99 -3.10
C ILE A 16 8.85 13.85 -4.15
N ARG A 17 9.60 14.16 -5.21
CA ARG A 17 9.13 14.97 -6.32
C ARG A 17 9.19 14.20 -7.63
N PHE A 18 8.20 14.43 -8.48
CA PHE A 18 8.23 13.97 -9.86
C PHE A 18 9.06 14.93 -10.69
N ASN A 19 9.84 14.38 -11.63
CA ASN A 19 10.49 15.20 -12.64
C ASN A 19 9.49 15.56 -13.75
N GLY A 20 9.18 16.85 -13.87
CA GLY A 20 8.24 17.40 -14.85
C GLY A 20 6.79 17.34 -14.37
N ASN A 21 5.84 17.34 -15.31
CA ASN A 21 4.41 17.32 -15.01
C ASN A 21 3.99 15.99 -14.36
N ILE A 22 3.37 16.05 -13.17
CA ILE A 22 3.01 14.89 -12.36
C ILE A 22 2.03 13.98 -13.10
N SER A 23 0.90 14.52 -13.57
CA SER A 23 -0.15 13.76 -14.25
C SER A 23 0.38 13.01 -15.48
N LYS A 24 1.18 13.67 -16.32
CA LYS A 24 1.84 13.03 -17.47
C LYS A 24 2.72 11.86 -17.05
N ARG A 25 3.47 11.98 -15.95
CA ARG A 25 4.29 10.87 -15.43
C ARG A 25 3.43 9.72 -14.92
N LEU A 26 2.32 10.01 -14.26
CA LEU A 26 1.42 8.96 -13.76
C LEU A 26 0.74 8.24 -14.93
N GLU A 27 0.26 8.95 -15.95
CA GLU A 27 -0.34 8.38 -17.16
C GLU A 27 0.65 7.52 -17.95
N GLU A 28 1.88 7.99 -18.16
CA GLU A 28 2.94 7.24 -18.88
C GLU A 28 3.27 5.90 -18.21
N ASN A 29 3.18 5.82 -16.88
CA ASN A 29 3.48 4.60 -16.13
C ASN A 29 2.74 4.58 -14.79
N PRO A 30 1.50 4.05 -14.75
CA PRO A 30 0.61 4.16 -13.59
C PRO A 30 1.15 3.49 -12.31
N ILE A 31 2.06 2.51 -12.42
CA ILE A 31 2.72 1.93 -11.23
C ILE A 31 3.49 2.97 -10.42
N ARG A 32 3.80 4.14 -10.99
CA ARG A 32 4.42 5.26 -10.28
C ARG A 32 3.56 5.76 -9.11
N ILE A 33 2.25 5.59 -9.16
CA ILE A 33 1.35 5.89 -8.03
C ILE A 33 1.75 5.04 -6.81
N LEU A 34 1.82 3.71 -6.98
CA LEU A 34 2.24 2.83 -5.89
C LEU A 34 3.70 3.04 -5.48
N ARG A 35 4.58 3.35 -6.44
CA ARG A 35 5.99 3.67 -6.13
C ARG A 35 6.11 4.95 -5.31
N TYR A 36 5.28 5.96 -5.55
CA TYR A 36 5.24 7.17 -4.73
C TYR A 36 4.96 6.80 -3.26
N PHE A 37 3.89 6.04 -3.01
CA PHE A 37 3.55 5.55 -1.67
C PHE A 37 4.67 4.73 -1.04
N ARG A 38 5.29 3.81 -1.80
CA ARG A 38 6.45 3.04 -1.31
C ARG A 38 7.61 3.94 -0.91
N PHE A 39 7.96 4.91 -1.76
CA PHE A 39 9.07 5.81 -1.46
C PHE A 39 8.72 6.75 -0.31
N PHE A 40 7.45 7.14 -0.16
CA PHE A 40 6.95 7.94 0.95
C PHE A 40 7.20 7.24 2.29
N GLY A 41 6.80 5.97 2.39
CA GLY A 41 7.10 5.15 3.58
C GLY A 41 8.59 4.86 3.80
N ARG A 42 9.46 5.17 2.84
CA ARG A 42 10.91 4.97 2.97
C ARG A 42 11.64 6.25 3.37
N LEU A 43 11.26 7.38 2.78
CA LEU A 43 12.01 8.63 2.86
C LEU A 43 11.37 9.65 3.79
N SER A 44 10.05 9.79 3.77
CA SER A 44 9.36 10.81 4.56
C SER A 44 9.62 10.64 6.05
N THR A 45 9.70 11.74 6.80
CA THR A 45 9.85 11.74 8.26
C THR A 45 8.52 11.89 8.99
N ASP A 46 7.47 12.33 8.28
CA ASP A 46 6.13 12.56 8.77
C ASP A 46 5.11 11.81 7.88
N PRO A 47 4.22 10.98 8.45
CA PRO A 47 3.21 10.26 7.69
C PRO A 47 2.19 11.19 6.98
N TYR A 48 1.97 12.41 7.46
CA TYR A 48 0.99 13.35 6.91
C TYR A 48 1.57 14.30 5.85
N ALA A 49 2.88 14.27 5.61
CA ALA A 49 3.59 15.22 4.74
C ALA A 49 3.49 14.89 3.25
N HIS A 50 2.37 14.33 2.79
CA HIS A 50 2.10 14.13 1.37
C HIS A 50 1.99 15.48 0.66
N ASP A 51 2.56 15.56 -0.56
CA ASP A 51 2.40 16.73 -1.41
C ASP A 51 0.96 16.78 -1.97
N PRO A 52 0.18 17.84 -1.70
CA PRO A 52 -1.20 17.95 -2.17
C PRO A 52 -1.34 17.85 -3.70
N ASP A 53 -0.38 18.42 -4.46
CA ASP A 53 -0.41 18.38 -5.92
C ASP A 53 -0.22 16.95 -6.44
N VAL A 54 0.58 16.16 -5.71
CA VAL A 54 0.76 14.73 -6.03
C VAL A 54 -0.50 13.94 -5.70
N LEU A 55 -1.16 14.21 -4.57
CA LEU A 55 -2.41 13.55 -4.22
C LEU A 55 -3.53 13.87 -5.21
N GLU A 56 -3.65 15.13 -5.65
CA GLU A 56 -4.62 15.54 -6.67
C GLU A 56 -4.36 14.81 -8.00
N ALA A 57 -3.10 14.75 -8.45
CA ALA A 57 -2.75 14.02 -9.66
C ALA A 57 -3.02 12.50 -9.53
N ILE A 58 -2.79 11.92 -8.36
CA ILE A 58 -3.12 10.51 -8.07
C ILE A 58 -4.64 10.29 -8.16
N GLN A 59 -5.44 11.21 -7.62
CA GLN A 59 -6.90 11.12 -7.69
C GLN A 59 -7.40 11.15 -9.15
N GLN A 60 -6.83 12.03 -9.98
CA GLN A 60 -7.20 12.19 -11.38
C GLN A 60 -6.73 11.00 -12.24
N CYS A 61 -5.51 10.52 -12.02
CA CYS A 61 -4.91 9.46 -12.83
C CYS A 61 -5.16 8.05 -12.28
N GLY A 62 -5.73 7.90 -11.08
CA GLY A 62 -5.84 6.62 -10.36
C GLY A 62 -6.44 5.48 -11.16
N ILE A 63 -7.43 5.78 -12.02
CA ILE A 63 -8.09 4.80 -12.90
C ILE A 63 -7.12 4.06 -13.82
N THR A 64 -6.02 4.70 -14.23
CA THR A 64 -4.98 4.11 -15.09
C THR A 64 -4.26 2.93 -14.43
N LEU A 65 -4.37 2.76 -13.10
CA LEU A 65 -3.88 1.56 -12.42
C LEU A 65 -4.58 0.28 -12.89
N GLN A 66 -5.76 0.34 -13.50
CA GLN A 66 -6.45 -0.82 -14.06
C GLN A 66 -5.59 -1.54 -15.12
N ASP A 67 -4.77 -0.78 -15.86
CA ASP A 67 -3.92 -1.29 -16.94
C ASP A 67 -2.61 -1.90 -16.43
N VAL A 68 -2.35 -1.79 -15.12
CA VAL A 68 -1.15 -2.33 -14.51
C VAL A 68 -1.32 -3.83 -14.21
N PRO A 69 -0.36 -4.68 -14.65
CA PRO A 69 -0.35 -6.10 -14.32
C PRO A 69 -0.41 -6.34 -12.81
N GLY A 70 -1.27 -7.27 -12.40
CA GLY A 70 -1.50 -7.57 -10.98
C GLY A 70 -0.23 -7.95 -10.22
N GLU A 71 0.71 -8.63 -10.87
CA GLU A 71 1.99 -9.03 -10.29
C GLU A 71 2.81 -7.81 -9.87
N LYS A 72 2.78 -6.72 -10.65
CA LYS A 72 3.48 -5.47 -10.32
C LYS A 72 2.80 -4.75 -9.15
N ILE A 73 1.48 -4.76 -9.12
CA ILE A 73 0.71 -4.21 -7.98
C ILE A 73 1.08 -4.96 -6.70
N TRP A 74 1.07 -6.29 -6.75
CA TRP A 74 1.41 -7.11 -5.59
C TRP A 74 2.84 -6.87 -5.10
N ILE A 75 3.80 -6.72 -6.01
CA ILE A 75 5.17 -6.37 -5.63
C ILE A 75 5.22 -5.04 -4.87
N GLU A 76 4.58 -3.99 -5.37
CA GLU A 76 4.59 -2.69 -4.70
C GLU A 76 3.81 -2.70 -3.37
N LEU A 77 2.62 -3.31 -3.31
CA LEU A 77 1.84 -3.42 -2.07
C LEU A 77 2.59 -4.17 -0.97
N LYS A 78 3.31 -5.25 -1.32
CA LYS A 78 4.18 -5.95 -0.35
C LYS A 78 5.29 -5.07 0.21
N LEU A 79 5.84 -4.18 -0.61
CA LEU A 79 6.90 -3.27 -0.19
C LEU A 79 6.35 -2.12 0.66
N ILE A 80 5.15 -1.62 0.31
CA ILE A 80 4.43 -0.60 1.08
C ILE A 80 4.10 -1.13 2.48
N ILE A 81 3.48 -2.32 2.58
CA ILE A 81 3.00 -2.82 3.88
C ILE A 81 4.15 -3.18 4.85
N ARG A 82 5.34 -3.51 4.31
CA ARG A 82 6.57 -3.72 5.10
C ARG A 82 7.30 -2.44 5.45
N GLY A 83 6.91 -1.32 4.84
CA GLY A 83 7.55 -0.02 5.03
C GLY A 83 7.16 0.66 6.34
N ARG A 84 7.79 1.81 6.59
CA ARG A 84 7.33 2.70 7.67
C ARG A 84 6.01 3.32 7.26
N PHE A 85 5.21 3.70 8.26
CA PHE A 85 3.93 4.36 8.06
C PHE A 85 2.93 3.55 7.23
N ALA A 86 3.09 2.21 7.14
CA ALA A 86 2.26 1.37 6.29
C ALA A 86 0.76 1.57 6.55
N GLY A 87 0.35 1.65 7.82
CA GLY A 87 -1.04 1.94 8.18
C GLY A 87 -1.55 3.26 7.60
N HIS A 88 -0.80 4.34 7.80
CA HIS A 88 -1.16 5.64 7.25
C HIS A 88 -1.18 5.63 5.72
N ILE A 89 -0.19 5.02 5.07
CA ILE A 89 -0.11 4.96 3.62
C ILE A 89 -1.29 4.16 3.05
N MET A 90 -1.65 3.04 3.66
CA MET A 90 -2.81 2.25 3.26
C MET A 90 -4.11 3.05 3.43
N ARG A 91 -4.26 3.81 4.52
CA ARG A 91 -5.37 4.75 4.71
C ARG A 91 -5.45 5.76 3.57
N THR A 92 -4.33 6.41 3.24
CA THR A 92 -4.28 7.39 2.16
C THR A 92 -4.62 6.76 0.80
N ILE A 93 -4.17 5.53 0.51
CA ILE A 93 -4.55 4.79 -0.71
C ILE A 93 -6.07 4.63 -0.82
N LEU A 94 -6.74 4.27 0.27
CA LEU A 94 -8.19 4.10 0.31
C LEU A 94 -8.93 5.44 0.21
N GLU A 95 -8.45 6.49 0.90
CA GLU A 95 -9.00 7.85 0.81
C GLU A 95 -8.90 8.43 -0.62
N GLN A 96 -7.84 8.08 -1.35
CA GLN A 96 -7.68 8.42 -2.78
C GLN A 96 -8.55 7.55 -3.72
N ARG A 97 -9.47 6.75 -3.16
CA ARG A 97 -10.40 5.86 -3.88
C ARG A 97 -9.70 4.84 -4.78
N LEU A 98 -8.46 4.47 -4.45
CA LEU A 98 -7.71 3.47 -5.21
C LEU A 98 -8.06 2.03 -4.80
N GLY A 99 -8.78 1.85 -3.70
CA GLY A 99 -9.11 0.54 -3.12
C GLY A 99 -9.69 -0.42 -4.17
N PRO A 100 -10.87 -0.14 -4.74
CA PRO A 100 -11.51 -1.00 -5.74
C PRO A 100 -10.63 -1.29 -6.97
N ILE A 101 -9.84 -0.32 -7.43
CA ILE A 101 -8.95 -0.46 -8.59
C ILE A 101 -7.81 -1.45 -8.30
N LEU A 102 -7.36 -1.48 -7.05
CA LEU A 102 -6.34 -2.39 -6.53
C LEU A 102 -6.92 -3.72 -6.04
N GLY A 103 -8.23 -3.89 -6.06
CA GLY A 103 -8.95 -5.04 -5.51
C GLY A 103 -8.99 -5.04 -3.98
N LEU A 104 -8.69 -3.92 -3.34
CA LEU A 104 -8.83 -3.72 -1.90
C LEU A 104 -10.26 -3.24 -1.57
N PRO A 105 -10.71 -3.39 -0.32
CA PRO A 105 -12.01 -2.87 0.12
C PRO A 105 -12.05 -1.35 0.04
N GLU A 106 -13.24 -0.78 -0.13
CA GLU A 106 -13.44 0.67 -0.11
C GLU A 106 -13.57 1.23 1.32
N SER A 107 -13.99 0.39 2.26
CA SER A 107 -14.24 0.77 3.65
C SER A 107 -12.95 1.10 4.41
N LEU A 108 -12.99 2.15 5.22
CA LEU A 108 -11.92 2.50 6.15
C LEU A 108 -12.09 1.87 7.54
N VAL A 109 -13.17 1.11 7.79
CA VAL A 109 -13.49 0.57 9.13
C VAL A 109 -12.35 -0.31 9.66
N GLU A 110 -11.80 -1.16 8.81
CA GLU A 110 -10.74 -2.11 9.16
C GLU A 110 -9.33 -1.47 9.23
N MET A 111 -9.21 -0.17 8.92
CA MET A 111 -7.91 0.52 9.03
C MET A 111 -7.39 0.55 10.46
N PHE A 112 -8.28 0.62 11.46
CA PHE A 112 -7.87 0.59 12.86
C PHE A 112 -7.19 -0.74 13.22
N GLU A 113 -7.73 -1.87 12.75
CA GLU A 113 -7.11 -3.17 13.00
C GLU A 113 -5.77 -3.29 12.28
N LEU A 114 -5.67 -2.84 11.02
CA LEU A 114 -4.40 -2.83 10.30
C LEU A 114 -3.33 -1.98 11.02
N GLU A 115 -3.68 -0.77 11.44
CA GLU A 115 -2.77 0.13 12.15
C GLU A 115 -2.29 -0.47 13.48
N ASN A 116 -3.21 -1.05 14.27
CA ASN A 116 -2.88 -1.72 15.52
C ASN A 116 -1.97 -2.94 15.31
N ARG A 117 -2.25 -3.77 14.30
CA ARG A 117 -1.44 -4.95 14.00
C ARG A 117 -0.08 -4.57 13.46
N TRP A 118 0.00 -3.55 12.62
CA TRP A 118 1.27 -3.03 12.14
C TRP A 118 2.15 -2.55 13.31
N LEU A 119 1.60 -1.76 14.24
CA LEU A 119 2.33 -1.29 15.43
C LEU A 119 2.85 -2.46 16.30
N ARG A 120 2.06 -3.51 16.47
CA ARG A 120 2.45 -4.69 17.26
C ARG A 120 3.48 -5.57 16.55
N CYS A 121 3.41 -5.66 15.23
CA CYS A 121 4.17 -6.63 14.45
C CYS A 121 5.36 -6.03 13.68
N MET A 122 5.52 -4.71 13.61
CA MET A 122 6.53 -4.07 12.75
C MET A 122 7.97 -4.55 13.01
N ASN A 123 8.29 -4.95 14.24
CA ASN A 123 9.61 -5.46 14.62
C ASN A 123 9.82 -6.95 14.32
N TYR A 124 8.78 -7.67 13.92
CA TYR A 124 8.80 -9.12 13.68
C TYR A 124 8.83 -9.50 12.20
N GLN A 125 8.94 -8.52 11.30
CA GLN A 125 8.96 -8.71 9.85
C GLN A 125 7.84 -9.66 9.34
N PRO A 126 6.56 -9.37 9.65
CA PRO A 126 5.47 -10.23 9.28
C PRO A 126 5.43 -10.43 7.76
N GLU A 127 4.94 -11.60 7.34
CA GLU A 127 4.58 -11.80 5.94
C GLU A 127 3.57 -10.71 5.52
N PRO A 128 3.74 -10.06 4.34
CA PRO A 128 2.88 -8.96 3.92
C PRO A 128 1.38 -9.25 4.01
N MET A 129 1.01 -10.50 3.71
CA MET A 129 -0.38 -10.93 3.76
C MET A 129 -0.94 -10.94 5.19
N THR A 130 -0.11 -11.15 6.22
CA THR A 130 -0.53 -11.12 7.63
C THR A 130 -1.10 -9.76 8.04
N LEU A 131 -0.60 -8.67 7.45
CA LEU A 131 -1.13 -7.34 7.68
C LEU A 131 -2.23 -6.98 6.68
N LEU A 132 -2.04 -7.26 5.39
CA LEU A 132 -3.05 -6.90 4.38
C LEU A 132 -4.38 -7.61 4.60
N VAL A 133 -4.35 -8.84 5.13
CA VAL A 133 -5.58 -9.61 5.35
C VAL A 133 -6.53 -8.94 6.34
N THR A 134 -6.02 -8.09 7.23
CA THR A 134 -6.86 -7.39 8.21
C THR A 134 -7.83 -6.42 7.55
N LEU A 135 -7.56 -5.99 6.31
CA LEU A 135 -8.45 -5.09 5.58
C LEU A 135 -9.75 -5.76 5.13
N PHE A 136 -9.76 -7.09 4.97
CA PHE A 136 -10.90 -7.81 4.39
C PHE A 136 -11.85 -8.30 5.49
N ASN A 137 -13.14 -8.11 5.26
CA ASN A 137 -14.20 -8.55 6.16
C ASN A 137 -14.51 -10.04 5.97
N ASP A 138 -14.54 -10.45 4.71
CA ASP A 138 -14.95 -11.77 4.29
C ASP A 138 -14.04 -12.34 3.19
N GLN A 139 -14.38 -13.57 2.81
CA GLN A 139 -13.67 -14.32 1.80
C GLN A 139 -13.79 -13.71 0.39
N GLU A 140 -14.91 -13.07 0.08
CA GLU A 140 -15.21 -12.55 -1.25
C GLU A 140 -14.34 -11.32 -1.56
N GLU A 141 -14.23 -10.40 -0.60
CA GLU A 141 -13.32 -9.25 -0.70
C GLU A 141 -11.86 -9.72 -0.85
N PHE A 142 -11.46 -10.73 -0.08
CA PHE A 142 -10.11 -11.29 -0.12
C PHE A 142 -9.79 -11.98 -1.45
N ASP A 143 -10.73 -12.76 -2.00
CA ASP A 143 -10.55 -13.42 -3.29
C ASP A 143 -10.51 -12.42 -4.44
N THR A 144 -11.30 -11.34 -4.36
CA THR A 144 -11.25 -10.20 -5.28
C THR A 144 -9.86 -9.58 -5.32
N PHE A 145 -9.30 -9.28 -4.15
CA PHE A 145 -7.92 -8.81 -4.03
C PHE A 145 -6.91 -9.79 -4.64
N CYS A 146 -6.98 -11.05 -4.24
CA CYS A 146 -6.02 -12.06 -4.66
C CYS A 146 -6.05 -12.30 -6.18
N LYS A 147 -7.22 -12.20 -6.80
CA LYS A 147 -7.39 -12.25 -8.25
C LYS A 147 -6.78 -11.03 -8.93
N ARG A 148 -7.02 -9.83 -8.40
CA ARG A 148 -6.53 -8.56 -8.94
C ARG A 148 -5.01 -8.41 -8.83
N ALA A 149 -4.44 -8.77 -7.69
CA ALA A 149 -3.02 -8.68 -7.37
C ALA A 149 -2.23 -9.93 -7.80
N LYS A 150 -2.87 -10.96 -8.38
CA LYS A 150 -2.21 -12.19 -8.83
C LYS A 150 -1.39 -12.85 -7.70
N CYS A 151 -1.99 -12.94 -6.51
CA CYS A 151 -1.38 -13.56 -5.35
C CYS A 151 -1.04 -15.04 -5.62
N SER A 152 0.14 -15.49 -5.19
CA SER A 152 0.51 -16.90 -5.29
C SER A 152 -0.29 -17.77 -4.30
N SER A 153 -0.37 -19.08 -4.56
CA SER A 153 -1.09 -20.03 -3.70
C SER A 153 -0.66 -19.96 -2.24
N ARG A 154 0.64 -19.76 -1.98
CA ARG A 154 1.18 -19.56 -0.62
C ARG A 154 0.51 -18.38 0.10
N HIS A 155 0.38 -17.24 -0.57
CA HIS A 155 -0.21 -16.04 0.03
C HIS A 155 -1.72 -16.17 0.17
N LYS A 156 -2.39 -16.82 -0.80
CA LYS A 156 -3.83 -17.13 -0.70
C LYS A 156 -4.12 -18.01 0.52
N ASN A 157 -3.37 -19.10 0.68
CA ASN A 157 -3.54 -20.03 1.80
C ASN A 157 -3.29 -19.35 3.15
N LEU A 158 -2.27 -18.48 3.23
CA LEU A 158 -2.00 -17.71 4.45
C LEU A 158 -3.13 -16.73 4.78
N GLY A 159 -3.62 -15.98 3.80
CA GLY A 159 -4.72 -15.04 4.03
C GLY A 159 -6.02 -15.76 4.39
N GLN A 160 -6.36 -16.86 3.70
CA GLN A 160 -7.48 -17.73 4.04
C GLN A 160 -7.43 -18.17 5.50
N PHE A 161 -6.30 -18.76 5.90
CA PHE A 161 -6.11 -19.23 7.27
C PHE A 161 -6.30 -18.09 8.28
N LEU A 162 -5.77 -16.90 8.01
CA LEU A 162 -5.94 -15.78 8.93
C LEU A 162 -7.39 -15.27 8.98
N LEU A 163 -8.12 -15.25 7.87
CA LEU A 163 -9.53 -14.86 7.86
C LEU A 163 -10.40 -15.83 8.66
N ASP A 164 -10.18 -17.12 8.46
CA ASP A 164 -10.96 -18.17 9.11
C ASP A 164 -10.72 -18.21 10.63
N TYR A 165 -9.48 -17.91 11.07
CA TYR A 165 -9.05 -18.17 12.45
C TYR A 165 -8.68 -16.92 13.27
N ARG A 166 -8.74 -15.69 12.72
CA ARG A 166 -8.34 -14.46 13.43
C ARG A 166 -9.08 -14.18 14.74
N TYR A 167 -10.29 -14.71 14.90
CA TYR A 167 -11.10 -14.54 16.12
C TYR A 167 -11.08 -15.76 17.05
N SER A 168 -10.64 -16.92 16.58
CA SER A 168 -10.66 -18.18 17.34
C SER A 168 -9.31 -18.53 17.95
N LEU A 169 -8.20 -18.01 17.40
CA LEU A 169 -6.86 -18.17 17.96
C LEU A 169 -6.64 -17.17 19.11
N GLN A 170 -7.14 -17.50 20.30
CA GLN A 170 -6.67 -16.86 21.53
C GLN A 170 -5.31 -17.44 21.93
N PRO A 171 -4.37 -16.62 22.44
CA PRO A 171 -3.14 -17.16 23.02
C PRO A 171 -3.55 -18.13 24.14
N MET A 172 -2.98 -19.35 24.13
CA MET A 172 -3.06 -20.22 25.29
C MET A 172 -2.56 -19.41 26.48
N ARG A 173 -3.44 -19.19 27.46
CA ARG A 173 -3.06 -18.60 28.74
C ARG A 173 -2.33 -19.69 29.50
N ASP A 174 -1.01 -19.66 29.43
CA ASP A 174 -0.14 -20.36 30.38
C ASP A 174 -0.12 -19.62 31.73
#